data_AF-A0A7H4M5V7-F1
#
_entry.id   AF-A0A7H4M5V7-F1
#
_cell.length_a   1.000
_cell.length_b   1.000
_cell.length_c   1.000
_cell.angle_alpha   90.00
_cell.angle_beta   90.00
_cell.angle_gamma   90.00
#
_symmetry.space_group_name_H-M   'P 1'
#
loop_
_entity.id
_entity.type
_entity.pdbx_description
1 polymer ?
#
loop_
_entity_poly.entity_id
_entity_poly.type
_entity_poly.pdbx_seq_one_letter_code
_entity_poly.pdbx_strand_id
1 'polypeptide(L)'
;MIFAAETMTVEQMALTIRHGSGIVCLCLTEDRRKQLDLPMMVENNTSAYGTGFTVTIEAAEGVTTGVSAADRVTTVRAAIADGAKPSDLNRPGHVFPLRAQPGGVLTEAAILKQPSIWSRWLAQPAGVLCELTNDDGSMARAPQCIEFAQQHNMEVVTIEDLVAYRREHERKPADCSRCAKSCAKK
;
A
#
# COMPACT_ATOMS: atom_id res chain seq x y z
N MET A 1 2.25 -9.54 -4.76
CA MET A 1 0.77 -9.59 -4.88
C MET A 1 0.19 -8.30 -4.34
N ILE A 2 -0.88 -7.80 -4.97
CA ILE A 2 -1.51 -6.53 -4.63
C ILE A 2 -3.02 -6.67 -4.77
N PHE A 3 -3.78 -6.19 -3.79
CA PHE A 3 -5.22 -6.19 -3.78
C PHE A 3 -5.76 -4.84 -3.31
N ALA A 4 -6.90 -4.41 -3.89
CA ALA A 4 -7.66 -3.30 -3.34
C ALA A 4 -8.14 -3.68 -1.94
N ALA A 5 -7.88 -2.82 -0.95
CA ALA A 5 -8.14 -3.16 0.43
C ALA A 5 -9.63 -3.45 0.61
N GLU A 6 -10.51 -2.57 0.12
CA GLU A 6 -11.98 -2.54 0.22
C GLU A 6 -12.67 -3.82 -0.25
N THR A 7 -12.13 -4.48 -1.27
CA THR A 7 -12.75 -5.66 -1.88
C THR A 7 -11.96 -6.94 -1.63
N MET A 8 -10.82 -6.87 -0.94
CA MET A 8 -10.02 -8.05 -0.61
C MET A 8 -10.84 -9.09 0.16
N THR A 9 -10.80 -10.32 -0.34
CA THR A 9 -11.48 -11.48 0.25
C THR A 9 -10.57 -12.26 1.21
N VAL A 10 -11.15 -13.12 2.03
CA VAL A 10 -10.39 -14.00 2.95
C VAL A 10 -9.53 -14.98 2.15
N GLU A 11 -10.03 -15.47 1.01
CA GLU A 11 -9.32 -16.38 0.11
C GLU A 11 -8.09 -15.70 -0.51
N GLN A 12 -8.24 -14.44 -0.93
CA GLN A 12 -7.10 -13.63 -1.42
C GLN A 12 -6.08 -13.35 -0.31
N MET A 13 -6.52 -13.14 0.94
CA MET A 13 -5.61 -13.00 2.07
C MET A 13 -4.88 -14.31 2.37
N ALA A 14 -5.58 -15.45 2.33
CA ALA A 14 -4.96 -16.76 2.49
C ALA A 14 -3.92 -17.04 1.39
N LEU A 15 -4.24 -16.71 0.13
CA LEU A 15 -3.28 -16.78 -0.99
C LEU A 15 -2.06 -15.89 -0.73
N THR A 16 -2.30 -14.65 -0.26
CA THR A 16 -1.26 -13.68 0.08
C THR A 16 -0.31 -14.23 1.15
N ILE A 17 -0.86 -14.85 2.19
CA ILE A 17 -0.08 -15.45 3.28
C ILE A 17 0.67 -16.70 2.80
N ARG A 18 0.03 -17.53 1.97
CA ARG A 18 0.59 -18.82 1.51
C ARG A 18 1.76 -18.65 0.54
N HIS A 19 1.69 -17.66 -0.36
CA HIS A 19 2.67 -17.48 -1.43
C HIS A 19 3.53 -16.23 -1.25
N GLY A 20 3.20 -15.37 -0.29
CA GLY A 20 3.96 -14.17 0.01
C GLY A 20 4.98 -14.38 1.12
N SER A 21 5.75 -13.32 1.40
CA SER A 21 6.68 -13.25 2.53
C SER A 21 6.01 -13.40 3.91
N GLY A 22 4.67 -13.32 3.97
CA GLY A 22 3.88 -13.31 5.21
C GLY A 22 3.79 -11.93 5.86
N ILE A 23 4.60 -10.97 5.43
CA ILE A 23 4.55 -9.56 5.85
C ILE A 23 3.48 -8.85 5.04
N VAL A 24 2.23 -8.94 5.52
CA VAL A 24 1.07 -8.32 4.87
C VAL A 24 1.06 -6.83 5.20
N CYS A 25 1.27 -6.02 4.16
CA CYS A 25 1.37 -4.58 4.29
C CYS A 25 0.07 -3.89 3.85
N LEU A 26 -0.38 -2.89 4.62
CA LEU A 26 -1.53 -2.04 4.27
C LEU A 26 -1.05 -0.63 3.92
N CYS A 27 -1.17 -0.24 2.65
CA CYS A 27 -0.85 1.10 2.20
C CYS A 27 -1.94 2.09 2.62
N LEU A 28 -1.55 3.13 3.38
CA LEU A 28 -2.42 4.19 3.85
C LEU A 28 -1.89 5.56 3.42
N THR A 29 -2.78 6.51 3.16
CA THR A 29 -2.39 7.92 2.99
C THR A 29 -1.85 8.49 4.29
N GLU A 30 -1.08 9.58 4.19
CA GLU A 30 -0.62 10.32 5.37
C GLU A 30 -1.80 10.83 6.22
N ASP A 31 -2.88 11.25 5.57
CA ASP A 31 -4.09 11.73 6.27
C ASP A 31 -4.77 10.59 7.04
N ARG A 32 -4.91 9.41 6.42
CA ARG A 32 -5.46 8.23 7.09
C ARG A 32 -4.56 7.76 8.24
N ARG A 33 -3.24 7.78 8.05
CA ARG A 33 -2.26 7.48 9.10
C ARG A 33 -2.43 8.42 10.30
N LYS A 34 -2.56 9.73 10.06
CA LYS A 34 -2.77 10.73 11.12
C LYS A 34 -4.12 10.57 11.80
N GLN A 35 -5.19 10.34 11.04
CA GLN A 35 -6.54 10.11 11.56
C GLN A 35 -6.57 8.92 12.53
N LEU A 36 -5.85 7.85 12.20
CA LEU A 36 -5.76 6.64 13.02
C LEU A 36 -4.68 6.71 14.11
N ASP A 37 -4.00 7.85 14.27
CA ASP A 37 -2.88 8.01 15.21
C ASP A 37 -1.85 6.86 15.12
N LEU A 38 -1.36 6.61 13.90
CA LEU A 38 -0.37 5.57 13.63
C LEU A 38 1.04 6.19 13.55
N PRO A 39 1.80 6.24 14.65
CA PRO A 39 3.19 6.70 14.61
C PRO A 39 4.04 5.82 13.71
N MET A 40 5.11 6.39 13.15
CA MET A 40 6.11 5.63 12.40
C MET A 40 6.75 4.58 13.33
N MET A 41 7.15 3.43 12.78
CA MET A 41 7.69 2.32 13.58
C MET A 41 8.98 2.69 14.30
N VAL A 42 9.81 3.54 13.68
CA VAL A 42 11.07 4.02 14.23
C VAL A 42 11.22 5.51 13.97
N GLU A 43 11.93 6.21 14.85
CA GLU A 43 12.23 7.64 14.69
C GLU A 43 13.26 7.89 13.58
N ASN A 44 14.32 7.07 13.53
CA ASN A 44 15.38 7.14 12.52
C ASN A 44 15.33 5.91 11.61
N ASN A 45 14.75 6.06 10.42
CA ASN A 45 14.63 4.97 9.46
C ASN A 45 15.93 4.76 8.68
N THR A 46 16.62 3.66 8.96
CA THR A 46 17.88 3.27 8.31
C THR A 46 17.70 2.24 7.19
N SER A 47 16.46 1.90 6.82
CA SER A 47 16.18 1.01 5.69
C SER A 47 16.76 1.56 4.39
N ALA A 48 17.45 0.72 3.62
CA ALA A 48 18.03 1.10 2.34
C ALA A 48 17.02 1.71 1.36
N TYR A 49 15.74 1.31 1.48
CA TYR A 49 14.65 1.79 0.65
C TYR A 49 13.75 2.81 1.36
N GLY A 50 14.02 3.12 2.64
CA GLY A 50 13.25 4.10 3.41
C GLY A 50 11.77 3.74 3.58
N THR A 51 11.41 2.45 3.51
CA THR A 51 10.01 1.99 3.60
C THR A 51 9.34 2.53 4.86
N GLY A 52 8.24 3.26 4.67
CA GLY A 52 7.57 4.00 5.73
C GLY A 52 6.64 3.15 6.59
N PHE A 53 7.16 2.15 7.28
CA PHE A 53 6.37 1.35 8.23
C PHE A 53 5.89 2.18 9.43
N THR A 54 4.63 1.98 9.81
CA THR A 54 4.09 2.44 11.09
C THR A 54 4.16 1.33 12.13
N VAL A 55 3.77 1.62 13.36
CA VAL A 55 3.42 0.57 14.33
C VAL A 55 2.42 -0.41 13.71
N THR A 56 2.61 -1.70 13.98
CA THR A 56 1.70 -2.74 13.46
C THR A 56 0.36 -2.68 14.17
N ILE A 57 -0.68 -3.14 13.48
CA ILE A 57 -2.06 -3.01 13.94
C ILE A 57 -2.81 -4.33 13.88
N GLU A 58 -3.86 -4.38 14.68
CA GLU A 58 -4.86 -5.44 14.74
C GLU A 58 -6.22 -4.79 15.01
N ALA A 59 -7.32 -5.30 14.46
CA ALA A 59 -8.64 -4.76 14.82
C ALA A 59 -8.89 -4.94 16.33
N ALA A 60 -9.53 -3.95 16.96
CA ALA A 60 -9.90 -4.03 18.36
C ALA A 60 -11.02 -5.05 18.64
N GLU A 61 -11.88 -5.29 17.63
CA GLU A 61 -13.03 -6.18 17.71
C GLU A 61 -13.10 -7.10 16.49
N GLY A 62 -13.82 -8.23 16.62
CA GLY A 62 -14.07 -9.15 15.51
C GLY A 62 -12.87 -9.99 15.09
N VAL A 63 -11.86 -10.11 15.96
CA VAL A 63 -10.66 -10.92 15.77
C VAL A 63 -10.42 -11.84 16.98
N THR A 64 -9.55 -12.83 16.80
CA THR A 64 -9.14 -13.76 17.85
C THR A 64 -7.68 -13.53 18.24
N THR A 65 -6.75 -14.06 17.44
CA THR A 65 -5.31 -13.87 17.61
C THR A 65 -4.75 -12.82 16.66
N GLY A 66 -5.54 -12.39 15.67
CA GLY A 66 -5.13 -11.42 14.65
C GLY A 66 -4.36 -11.99 13.48
N VAL A 67 -3.84 -13.21 13.61
CA VAL A 67 -2.91 -13.79 12.62
C VAL A 67 -3.64 -14.40 11.43
N SER A 68 -4.87 -14.88 11.64
CA SER A 68 -5.65 -15.60 10.64
C SER A 68 -5.93 -14.74 9.40
N ALA A 69 -6.20 -15.37 8.25
CA ALA A 69 -6.58 -14.63 7.05
C ALA A 69 -7.84 -13.78 7.27
N ALA A 70 -8.83 -14.32 7.99
CA ALA A 70 -10.05 -13.59 8.35
C ALA A 70 -9.74 -12.41 9.27
N ASP A 71 -8.93 -12.62 10.31
CA ASP A 71 -8.59 -11.58 11.29
C ASP A 71 -7.79 -10.44 10.65
N ARG A 72 -6.86 -10.75 9.74
CA ARG A 72 -6.12 -9.74 8.98
C ARG A 72 -7.02 -8.97 8.03
N VAL A 73 -8.01 -9.61 7.39
CA VAL A 73 -9.02 -8.90 6.59
C VAL A 73 -9.88 -7.99 7.48
N THR A 74 -10.33 -8.46 8.65
CA THR A 74 -11.05 -7.62 9.62
C THR A 74 -10.22 -6.41 10.04
N THR A 75 -8.93 -6.61 10.31
CA THR A 75 -7.99 -5.52 10.63
C THR A 75 -7.86 -4.51 9.49
N VAL A 76 -7.72 -4.97 8.25
CA VAL A 76 -7.68 -4.10 7.06
C VAL A 76 -8.99 -3.31 6.94
N ARG A 77 -10.14 -3.96 7.12
CA ARG A 77 -11.47 -3.32 7.07
C ARG A 77 -11.62 -2.24 8.14
N ALA A 78 -11.22 -2.52 9.37
CA ALA A 78 -11.25 -1.56 10.47
C ALA A 78 -10.40 -0.32 10.17
N ALA A 79 -9.20 -0.48 9.64
CA ALA A 79 -8.31 0.63 9.31
C ALA A 79 -8.86 1.53 8.17
N ILE A 80 -9.54 0.96 7.18
CA ILE A 80 -10.02 1.70 6.01
C ILE A 80 -11.47 2.19 6.12
N ALA A 81 -12.21 1.75 7.15
CA ALA A 81 -13.62 2.10 7.34
C ALA A 81 -13.87 3.62 7.32
N ASP A 82 -15.05 4.02 6.84
CA ASP A 82 -15.47 5.42 6.91
C ASP A 82 -15.59 5.85 8.36
N GLY A 83 -14.87 6.93 8.72
CA GLY A 83 -14.85 7.41 10.11
C GLY A 83 -14.03 6.56 11.08
N ALA A 84 -13.15 5.67 10.59
CA ALA A 84 -12.26 4.87 11.44
C ALA A 84 -11.49 5.74 12.45
N LYS A 85 -11.37 5.25 13.68
CA LYS A 85 -10.77 5.96 14.82
C LYS A 85 -9.57 5.20 15.36
N PRO A 86 -8.67 5.86 16.09
CA PRO A 86 -7.52 5.20 16.71
C PRO A 86 -7.89 4.02 17.62
N SER A 87 -9.06 4.08 18.28
CA SER A 87 -9.60 3.06 19.19
C SER A 87 -10.05 1.78 18.50
N ASP A 88 -10.27 1.82 17.17
CA ASP A 88 -10.73 0.65 16.41
C ASP A 88 -9.59 -0.33 16.14
N LEU A 89 -8.36 0.04 16.52
CA LEU A 89 -7.13 -0.70 16.27
C LEU A 89 -6.33 -0.88 17.57
N ASN A 90 -5.90 -2.10 17.85
CA ASN A 90 -4.87 -2.45 18.81
C ASN A 90 -3.47 -2.25 18.20
N ARG A 91 -2.48 -1.97 19.06
CA ARG A 91 -1.05 -1.78 18.73
C ARG A 91 -0.21 -2.45 19.83
N PRO A 92 0.73 -3.36 19.53
CA PRO A 92 1.08 -3.91 18.21
C PRO A 92 0.01 -4.87 17.68
N GLY A 93 0.22 -5.36 16.46
CA GLY A 93 -0.59 -6.39 15.82
C GLY A 93 0.10 -7.07 14.64
N HIS A 94 -0.68 -7.71 13.76
CA HIS A 94 -0.18 -8.60 12.71
C HIS A 94 -0.33 -8.08 11.27
N VAL A 95 -0.93 -6.90 11.08
CA VAL A 95 -0.93 -6.16 9.80
C VAL A 95 0.07 -5.01 9.89
N PHE A 96 0.81 -4.74 8.82
CA PHE A 96 1.89 -3.76 8.78
C PHE A 96 1.48 -2.53 7.94
N PRO A 97 0.95 -1.45 8.53
CA PRO A 97 0.62 -0.28 7.73
C PRO A 97 1.88 0.42 7.23
N LEU A 98 1.77 0.92 6.01
CA LEU A 98 2.80 1.65 5.29
C LEU A 98 2.26 3.02 4.93
N ARG A 99 3.02 4.07 5.25
CA ARG A 99 2.71 5.42 4.80
C ARG A 99 3.02 5.57 3.30
N ALA A 100 1.99 5.88 2.53
CA ALA A 100 2.10 6.29 1.14
C ALA A 100 2.88 7.61 1.00
N GLN A 101 3.81 7.68 0.06
CA GLN A 101 4.49 8.93 -0.26
C GLN A 101 3.56 9.85 -1.07
N PRO A 102 3.50 11.16 -0.78
CA PRO A 102 2.78 12.12 -1.61
C PRO A 102 3.29 12.07 -3.05
N GLY A 103 2.43 11.73 -4.02
CA GLY A 103 2.86 11.54 -5.43
C GLY A 103 2.91 10.08 -5.89
N GLY A 104 3.06 9.13 -4.96
CA GLY A 104 3.15 7.69 -5.24
C GLY A 104 4.19 7.37 -6.32
N VAL A 105 3.78 6.55 -7.30
CA VAL A 105 4.64 6.08 -8.41
C VAL A 105 5.34 7.20 -9.20
N LEU A 106 4.87 8.46 -9.12
CA LEU A 106 5.42 9.59 -9.87
C LEU A 106 6.57 10.33 -9.13
N THR A 107 6.92 9.95 -7.91
CA THR A 107 8.02 10.58 -7.16
C THR A 107 9.38 10.00 -7.57
N GLU A 108 10.47 10.79 -7.53
CA GLU A 108 11.82 10.29 -7.85
C GLU A 108 12.25 9.12 -6.96
N ALA A 109 11.83 9.12 -5.69
CA ALA A 109 12.01 8.01 -4.77
C ALA A 109 11.25 6.73 -5.19
N ALA A 110 10.18 6.87 -5.97
CA ALA A 110 9.41 5.79 -6.57
C ALA A 110 10.00 5.24 -7.87
N ILE A 111 10.89 5.96 -8.55
CA ILE A 111 11.59 5.45 -9.74
C ILE A 111 12.74 4.50 -9.33
N LEU A 112 13.13 4.48 -8.04
CA LEU A 112 14.32 3.80 -7.52
C LEU A 112 14.04 2.64 -6.53
N LYS A 113 12.98 1.84 -6.71
CA LYS A 113 12.79 0.49 -6.12
C LYS A 113 12.15 0.41 -4.71
N GLN A 114 10.95 0.96 -4.46
CA GLN A 114 10.24 0.77 -3.17
C GLN A 114 8.95 -0.07 -3.30
N PRO A 115 8.68 -1.05 -2.42
CA PRO A 115 7.36 -1.69 -2.33
C PRO A 115 6.22 -0.71 -2.00
N SER A 116 6.54 0.42 -1.35
CA SER A 116 5.61 1.52 -1.05
C SER A 116 5.12 2.28 -2.29
N ILE A 117 5.63 1.99 -3.49
CA ILE A 117 5.32 2.66 -4.76
C ILE A 117 3.84 2.59 -5.13
N TRP A 118 3.20 1.44 -4.85
CA TRP A 118 1.80 1.17 -5.20
C TRP A 118 0.81 2.00 -4.40
N SER A 119 1.28 2.57 -3.29
CA SER A 119 0.47 3.21 -2.27
C SER A 119 -0.36 4.40 -2.73
N ARG A 120 -0.15 5.00 -3.92
CA ARG A 120 -1.05 6.03 -4.47
C ARG A 120 -2.13 5.52 -5.41
N TRP A 121 -1.86 4.46 -6.17
CA TRP A 121 -2.92 3.72 -6.86
C TRP A 121 -3.81 2.98 -5.86
N LEU A 122 -3.19 2.56 -4.77
CA LEU A 122 -3.78 2.00 -3.57
C LEU A 122 -3.94 3.05 -2.46
N ALA A 123 -3.92 4.36 -2.73
CA ALA A 123 -4.12 5.38 -1.68
C ALA A 123 -5.60 5.64 -1.48
N GLN A 124 -6.36 5.62 -2.57
CA GLN A 124 -7.80 5.78 -2.63
C GLN A 124 -8.24 5.11 -3.95
N PRO A 125 -8.73 3.86 -3.92
CA PRO A 125 -8.96 3.01 -2.73
C PRO A 125 -7.65 2.61 -2.01
N ALA A 126 -7.69 2.32 -0.71
CA ALA A 126 -6.54 1.77 0.05
C ALA A 126 -6.06 0.44 -0.55
N GLY A 127 -4.87 -0.07 -0.21
CA GLY A 127 -4.47 -1.38 -0.75
C GLY A 127 -3.52 -2.21 0.10
N VAL A 128 -3.62 -3.51 -0.13
CA VAL A 128 -2.85 -4.55 0.57
C VAL A 128 -1.83 -5.13 -0.38
N LEU A 129 -0.58 -5.26 0.08
CA LEU A 129 0.50 -5.86 -0.68
C LEU A 129 1.33 -6.82 0.15
N CYS A 130 1.93 -7.80 -0.53
CA CYS A 130 2.92 -8.71 0.01
C CYS A 130 3.82 -9.20 -1.13
N GLU A 131 5.12 -9.27 -0.91
CA GLU A 131 6.08 -9.74 -1.91
C GLU A 131 5.90 -11.23 -2.16
N LEU A 132 5.93 -11.64 -3.43
CA LEU A 132 5.83 -13.04 -3.81
C LEU A 132 7.17 -13.77 -3.58
N THR A 133 7.11 -14.95 -2.99
CA THR A 133 8.28 -15.80 -2.70
C THR A 133 8.13 -17.16 -3.39
N ASN A 134 9.25 -17.75 -3.77
CA ASN A 134 9.31 -19.14 -4.22
C ASN A 134 9.26 -20.09 -3.00
N ASP A 135 8.93 -21.37 -3.22
CA ASP A 135 8.85 -22.37 -2.15
C ASP A 135 10.21 -22.64 -1.47
N ASP A 136 11.33 -22.32 -2.13
CA ASP A 136 12.68 -22.39 -1.55
C ASP A 136 13.04 -21.19 -0.66
N GLY A 137 12.10 -20.25 -0.48
CA GLY A 137 12.27 -19.03 0.31
C GLY A 137 12.95 -17.87 -0.44
N SER A 138 13.37 -18.07 -1.69
CA SER A 138 13.91 -16.97 -2.51
C SER A 138 12.80 -16.05 -3.03
N MET A 139 13.17 -14.82 -3.40
CA MET A 139 12.21 -13.86 -3.97
C MET A 139 11.86 -14.25 -5.41
N ALA A 140 10.57 -14.29 -5.74
CA ALA A 140 10.11 -14.48 -7.10
C ALA A 140 10.58 -13.33 -8.01
N ARG A 141 11.02 -13.65 -9.24
CA ARG A 141 11.41 -12.67 -10.26
C ARG A 141 10.37 -12.66 -11.38
N ALA A 142 10.55 -11.77 -12.35
CA ALA A 142 9.56 -11.54 -13.41
C ALA A 142 9.05 -12.84 -14.09
N PRO A 143 9.89 -13.82 -14.47
CA PRO A 143 9.39 -15.06 -15.04
C PRO A 143 8.46 -15.85 -14.09
N GLN A 144 8.85 -15.99 -12.82
CA GLN A 144 8.02 -16.68 -11.82
C GLN A 144 6.73 -15.92 -11.51
N CYS A 145 6.78 -14.58 -11.46
CA CYS A 145 5.60 -13.75 -11.26
C CYS A 145 4.59 -13.91 -12.39
N ILE A 146 5.05 -14.02 -13.64
CA ILE A 146 4.19 -14.24 -14.82
C ILE A 146 3.52 -15.62 -14.75
N GLU A 147 4.28 -16.66 -14.43
CA GLU A 147 3.74 -18.01 -14.27
C GLU A 147 2.70 -18.08 -13.14
N PHE A 148 3.02 -17.51 -11.97
CA PHE A 148 2.09 -17.41 -10.84
C PHE A 148 0.80 -16.67 -11.23
N ALA A 149 0.93 -15.55 -11.94
CA ALA A 149 -0.21 -14.75 -12.35
C ALA A 149 -1.13 -15.52 -13.32
N GLN A 150 -0.56 -16.29 -14.26
CA GLN A 150 -1.34 -17.16 -15.15
C GLN A 150 -2.10 -18.24 -14.38
N GLN A 151 -1.45 -18.87 -13.40
CA GLN A 151 -2.07 -19.93 -12.57
C GLN A 151 -3.23 -19.41 -11.72
N HIS A 152 -3.15 -18.15 -11.26
CA HIS A 152 -4.12 -17.54 -10.35
C HIS A 152 -5.04 -16.51 -11.02
N ASN A 153 -5.02 -16.43 -12.36
CA ASN A 153 -5.82 -15.48 -13.15
C ASN A 153 -5.64 -14.02 -12.67
N MET A 154 -4.38 -13.62 -12.51
CA MET A 154 -3.98 -12.27 -12.10
C MET A 154 -3.29 -11.55 -13.26
N GLU A 155 -3.42 -10.23 -13.27
CA GLU A 155 -2.68 -9.37 -14.20
C GLU A 155 -1.28 -9.06 -13.67
N VAL A 156 -0.32 -8.93 -14.58
CA VAL A 156 1.04 -8.47 -14.27
C VAL A 156 1.27 -7.13 -14.95
N VAL A 157 1.61 -6.12 -14.14
CA VAL A 157 1.98 -4.79 -14.62
C VAL A 157 3.29 -4.36 -13.98
N THR A 158 4.09 -3.60 -14.73
CA THR A 158 5.34 -3.02 -14.21
C THR A 158 5.09 -1.64 -13.59
N ILE A 159 6.05 -1.16 -12.80
CA ILE A 159 5.99 0.20 -12.26
C ILE A 159 6.10 1.21 -13.42
N GLU A 160 6.91 0.88 -14.42
CA GLU A 160 7.09 1.64 -15.65
C GLU A 160 5.76 1.81 -16.40
N ASP A 161 4.97 0.74 -16.52
CA ASP A 161 3.62 0.80 -17.14
C ASP A 161 2.71 1.74 -16.37
N LEU A 162 2.71 1.67 -15.03
CA LEU A 162 1.90 2.55 -14.19
C LEU A 162 2.33 4.02 -14.30
N VAL A 163 3.63 4.28 -14.38
CA VAL A 163 4.17 5.64 -14.57
C VAL A 163 3.77 6.17 -15.93
N ALA A 164 3.90 5.37 -16.99
CA ALA A 164 3.49 5.73 -18.34
C ALA A 164 2.00 6.06 -18.40
N TYR A 165 1.16 5.17 -17.87
CA TYR A 165 -0.29 5.36 -17.82
C TYR A 165 -0.67 6.67 -17.10
N ARG A 166 -0.12 6.92 -15.91
CA ARG A 166 -0.45 8.13 -15.14
C ARG A 166 0.02 9.40 -15.84
N ARG A 167 1.17 9.39 -16.51
CA ARG A 167 1.67 10.56 -17.26
C ARG A 167 0.77 10.92 -18.44
N GLU A 168 0.15 9.94 -19.06
CA GLU A 168 -0.76 10.13 -20.19
C GLU A 168 -2.16 10.58 -19.72
N HIS A 169 -2.63 10.07 -18.58
CA HIS A 169 -4.03 10.24 -18.15
C HIS A 169 -4.23 11.28 -17.03
N GLU A 170 -3.22 11.61 -16.24
CA GLU A 170 -3.32 12.67 -15.22
C GLU A 170 -2.98 14.03 -15.82
N ARG A 171 -3.97 14.93 -15.89
CA ARG A 171 -3.75 16.33 -16.28
C ARG A 171 -2.71 16.96 -15.34
N LYS A 172 -1.62 17.49 -15.91
CA LYS A 172 -0.71 18.38 -15.18
C LYS A 172 -1.57 19.49 -14.53
N PRO A 173 -1.35 19.81 -13.24
CA PRO A 173 -1.89 21.04 -12.68
C PRO A 173 -1.51 22.17 -13.63
N ALA A 174 -2.49 23.00 -14.01
CA ALA A 174 -2.23 24.13 -14.88
C ALA A 174 -1.07 24.92 -14.28
N ASP A 175 0.00 25.08 -15.05
CA ASP A 175 1.14 25.90 -14.67
C ASP A 175 0.64 27.33 -14.43
N CYS A 176 0.42 27.67 -13.15
CA CYS A 176 0.03 28.99 -12.72
C CYS A 176 1.24 29.97 -12.78
N SER A 177 2.25 29.71 -13.62
CA SER A 177 3.29 30.69 -13.92
C SER A 177 2.88 31.68 -15.03
N ARG A 178 1.80 31.41 -15.79
CA ARG A 178 1.36 32.29 -16.89
C ARG A 178 0.27 33.31 -16.54
N CYS A 179 -0.45 33.17 -15.43
CA CYS A 179 -1.51 34.13 -15.06
C CYS A 179 -1.02 35.37 -14.29
N ALA A 180 0.16 35.35 -13.68
CA ALA A 180 0.66 36.45 -12.86
C ALA A 180 0.99 37.73 -13.65
N LYS A 181 1.09 37.67 -15.00
CA LYS A 181 1.44 38.85 -15.82
C LYS A 181 0.24 39.64 -16.34
N SER A 182 -1.00 39.18 -16.16
CA SER A 182 -2.19 39.90 -16.65
C SER A 182 -3.05 40.57 -15.55
N CYS A 183 -2.89 40.20 -14.29
CA CYS A 183 -3.63 40.82 -13.17
C CYS A 183 -2.98 42.10 -12.61
N ALA A 184 -1.77 42.48 -13.03
CA ALA A 184 -1.09 43.69 -12.56
C ALA A 184 -1.36 44.95 -13.42
N LYS A 185 -2.33 44.89 -14.34
CA LYS A 185 -2.80 46.04 -15.13
C LYS A 185 -4.32 46.04 -15.20
N LYS A 186 -4.98 46.39 -14.10
CA LYS A 186 -6.30 47.02 -14.06
C LYS A 186 -6.50 47.67 -12.71
#